data_AF-A0A6H2H0M0-F1
#
_entry.id   AF-A0A6H2H0M0-F1
#
_cell.length_a   1.000
_cell.length_b   1.000
_cell.length_c   1.000
_cell.angle_alpha   90.00
_cell.angle_beta   90.00
_cell.angle_gamma   90.00
#
_symmetry.space_group_name_H-M   'P 1'
#
loop_
_entity.id
_entity.type
_entity.pdbx_description
1 polymer ?
#
loop_
_entity_poly.entity_id
_entity_poly.type
_entity_poly.pdbx_seq_one_letter_code
_entity_poly.pdbx_strand_id
1 'polypeptide(L)'
;MYDPQWFIRTDAAGLVVRGFTTAFDQPQAGDILVSGQSGRHFNIPLTNDRGQPLYRITSGSMLARSQAELDEEWAARPVPKTQDQLRIEELERQLAQQSADQTAFMEFILESMGGR
;
A
#
# COMPACT_ATOMS: atom_id res chain seq x y z
N MET A 1 35.03 -6.01 18.80
CA MET A 1 34.45 -4.98 17.92
C MET A 1 33.26 -5.64 17.25
N TYR A 2 32.04 -5.11 17.40
CA TYR A 2 30.86 -5.70 16.75
C TYR A 2 30.78 -5.11 15.35
N ASP A 3 30.96 -5.92 14.32
CA ASP A 3 30.86 -5.44 12.95
C ASP A 3 29.37 -5.24 12.60
N PRO A 4 28.98 -4.06 12.08
CA PRO A 4 27.61 -3.82 11.65
C PRO A 4 27.20 -4.82 10.56
N GLN A 5 26.12 -5.54 10.83
CA GLN A 5 25.53 -6.52 9.92
C GLN A 5 24.41 -5.88 9.14
N TRP A 6 24.27 -6.25 7.87
CA TRP A 6 23.19 -5.76 7.02
C TRP A 6 21.98 -6.69 7.11
N PHE A 7 20.80 -6.08 7.19
CA PHE A 7 19.52 -6.77 7.26
C PHE A 7 18.56 -6.18 6.24
N ILE A 8 17.64 -7.02 5.77
CA ILE A 8 16.55 -6.65 4.88
C ILE A 8 15.23 -6.99 5.56
N ARG A 9 14.27 -6.06 5.47
CA ARG A 9 12.89 -6.26 5.87
C ARG A 9 12.00 -6.43 4.65
N THR A 10 11.09 -7.39 4.74
CA THR A 10 10.07 -7.63 3.73
C THR A 10 8.68 -7.24 4.22
N ASP A 11 7.79 -6.93 3.29
CA ASP A 11 6.36 -6.84 3.57
C ASP A 11 5.68 -8.24 3.56
N ALA A 12 4.37 -8.26 3.76
CA ALA A 12 3.56 -9.47 3.73
C ALA A 12 3.53 -10.18 2.36
N ALA A 13 3.85 -9.46 1.27
CA ALA A 13 3.96 -10.00 -0.07
C ALA A 13 5.38 -10.52 -0.38
N GLY A 14 6.32 -10.42 0.58
CA GLY A 14 7.71 -10.81 0.40
C GLY A 14 8.54 -9.81 -0.40
N LEU A 15 8.04 -8.59 -0.60
CA LEU A 15 8.78 -7.52 -1.27
C LEU A 15 9.76 -6.87 -0.31
N VAL A 16 10.96 -6.58 -0.80
CA VAL A 16 12.01 -5.91 -0.02
C VAL A 16 11.67 -4.43 0.11
N VAL A 17 11.23 -4.02 1.30
CA VAL A 17 10.79 -2.64 1.56
C VAL A 17 11.85 -1.79 2.26
N ARG A 18 12.81 -2.43 2.95
CA ARG A 18 13.84 -1.70 3.70
C ARG A 18 15.11 -2.52 3.84
N GLY A 19 16.25 -1.85 3.73
CA GLY A 19 17.56 -2.36 4.07
C GLY A 19 18.16 -1.50 5.16
N PHE A 20 18.77 -2.13 6.16
CA PHE A 20 19.33 -1.42 7.30
C PHE A 20 20.54 -2.16 7.85
N THR A 21 21.23 -1.51 8.80
CA THR A 21 22.39 -2.10 9.47
C THR A 21 22.19 -2.10 10.98
N THR A 22 22.78 -3.06 11.67
CA THR A 22 22.69 -3.16 13.15
C THR A 22 23.34 -1.99 13.88
N ALA A 23 24.08 -1.13 13.17
CA ALA A 23 24.61 0.12 13.72
C ALA A 23 23.54 1.19 13.93
N PHE A 24 22.39 1.08 13.24
CA PHE A 24 21.34 2.11 13.26
C PHE A 24 19.96 1.57 13.67
N ASP A 25 19.69 0.29 13.46
CA ASP A 25 18.39 -0.32 13.77
C ASP A 25 18.57 -1.77 14.23
N GLN A 26 17.70 -2.25 15.11
CA GLN A 26 17.75 -3.63 15.60
C GLN A 26 16.88 -4.55 14.71
N PRO A 27 17.38 -5.75 14.37
CA PRO A 27 16.60 -6.70 13.58
C PRO A 27 15.40 -7.21 14.38
N GLN A 28 14.27 -7.33 13.69
CA GLN A 28 13.03 -7.88 14.19
C GLN A 28 12.85 -9.32 13.69
N ALA A 29 11.91 -10.03 14.31
CA ALA A 29 11.52 -11.35 13.84
C ALA A 29 11.00 -11.25 12.39
N GLY A 30 11.61 -12.02 11.49
CA GLY A 30 11.30 -12.00 10.05
C GLY A 30 12.26 -11.15 9.21
N ASP A 31 13.15 -10.36 9.81
CA ASP A 31 14.21 -9.70 9.06
C ASP A 31 15.29 -10.70 8.62
N ILE A 32 15.81 -10.51 7.41
CA ILE A 32 16.73 -11.43 6.75
C ILE A 32 18.14 -10.86 6.78
N LEU A 33 19.08 -11.64 7.31
CA LEU A 33 20.50 -11.30 7.32
C LEU A 33 21.08 -11.38 5.89
N VAL A 34 21.78 -10.33 5.47
CA VAL A 34 22.52 -10.30 4.20
C VAL A 34 23.92 -10.85 4.43
N SER A 35 24.18 -12.09 4.01
CA SER A 35 25.48 -12.73 4.18
C SER A 35 26.56 -12.14 3.25
N GLY A 36 27.77 -11.92 3.78
CA GLY A 36 28.94 -11.51 2.99
C GLY A 36 29.04 -10.01 2.70
N GLN A 37 28.10 -9.21 3.20
CA GLN A 37 28.16 -7.75 3.17
C GLN A 37 28.25 -7.21 4.60
N SER A 38 29.24 -6.36 4.85
CA SER A 38 29.45 -5.70 6.13
C SER A 38 29.88 -4.27 5.90
N GLY A 39 29.30 -3.34 6.65
CA GLY A 39 29.60 -1.93 6.50
C GLY A 39 28.60 -1.08 7.26
N ARG A 40 28.97 0.16 7.56
CA ARG A 40 28.12 1.05 8.34
C ARG A 40 26.81 1.39 7.62
N HIS A 41 26.87 1.62 6.30
CA HIS A 41 25.75 2.06 5.50
C HIS A 41 25.25 0.95 4.56
N PHE A 42 23.93 0.79 4.49
CA PHE A 42 23.29 -0.05 3.48
C PHE A 42 23.16 0.77 2.18
N ASN A 43 23.77 0.32 1.08
CA ASN A 43 23.88 1.10 -0.16
C ASN A 43 23.25 0.43 -1.40
N ILE A 44 22.52 -0.68 -1.22
CA ILE A 44 21.82 -1.34 -2.33
C ILE A 44 20.53 -0.55 -2.63
N PRO A 45 20.30 -0.09 -3.87
CA PRO A 45 19.07 0.59 -4.23
C PRO A 45 17.91 -0.41 -4.21
N LEU A 46 16.92 -0.20 -3.35
CA LEU A 46 15.80 -1.15 -3.17
C LEU A 46 14.56 -0.80 -3.99
N THR A 47 14.47 0.42 -4.51
CA THR A 47 13.32 0.92 -5.27
C THR A 47 13.76 1.56 -6.57
N ASN A 48 12.90 1.51 -7.59
CA ASN A 48 13.09 2.28 -8.83
C ASN A 48 12.66 3.75 -8.67
N ASP A 49 12.80 4.53 -9.75
CA ASP A 49 12.40 5.95 -9.80
C ASP A 49 10.90 6.17 -9.56
N ARG A 50 10.07 5.13 -9.75
CA ARG A 50 8.62 5.12 -9.50
C ARG A 50 8.26 4.72 -8.06
N GLY A 51 9.27 4.46 -7.21
CA GLY A 51 9.10 4.01 -5.83
C GLY A 51 8.68 2.54 -5.69
N GLN A 52 8.80 1.73 -6.73
CA GLN A 52 8.44 0.31 -6.70
C GLN A 52 9.59 -0.54 -6.15
N PRO A 53 9.35 -1.49 -5.22
CA PRO A 53 10.38 -2.42 -4.75
C PRO A 53 10.97 -3.21 -5.91
N LEU A 54 12.30 -3.22 -6.02
CA LEU A 54 13.06 -3.90 -7.09
C LEU A 54 13.29 -5.38 -6.80
N TYR A 55 13.23 -5.79 -5.54
CA TYR A 55 13.56 -7.14 -5.11
C TYR A 55 12.41 -7.79 -4.36
N ARG A 56 12.30 -9.11 -4.50
CA ARG A 56 11.46 -9.98 -3.70
C ARG A 56 12.29 -11.10 -3.09
N ILE A 57 11.87 -11.59 -1.94
CA ILE A 57 12.45 -12.80 -1.35
C ILE A 57 11.66 -14.01 -1.86
N THR A 58 12.36 -14.97 -2.44
CA THR A 58 11.79 -16.24 -2.87
C THR A 58 12.68 -17.37 -2.39
N SER A 59 12.13 -18.31 -1.62
CA SER A 59 12.87 -19.45 -1.05
C SER A 59 14.14 -19.03 -0.29
N GLY A 60 14.07 -17.94 0.47
CA GLY A 60 15.19 -17.41 1.26
C GLY A 60 16.25 -16.66 0.45
N SER A 61 16.07 -16.52 -0.87
CA SER A 61 16.98 -15.77 -1.74
C SER A 61 16.35 -14.46 -2.21
N MET A 62 17.16 -13.41 -2.28
CA MET A 62 16.75 -12.14 -2.88
C MET A 62 16.84 -12.22 -4.40
N LEU A 63 15.69 -12.08 -5.07
CA LEU A 63 15.57 -12.09 -6.53
C LEU A 63 15.09 -10.72 -7.01
N ALA A 64 15.70 -10.23 -8.09
CA ALA A 64 15.23 -9.05 -8.78
C ALA A 64 13.87 -9.35 -9.43
N ARG A 65 12.95 -8.40 -9.34
CA ARG A 65 11.69 -8.42 -10.08
C ARG A 65 11.94 -8.12 -11.54
N SER A 66 11.16 -8.75 -12.41
CA SER A 66 11.21 -8.49 -13.84
C SER A 66 10.59 -7.14 -14.18
N GLN A 67 11.01 -6.56 -15.31
CA GLN A 67 10.40 -5.32 -15.81
C GLN A 67 8.90 -5.47 -16.08
N ALA A 68 8.47 -6.64 -16.58
CA ALA A 68 7.06 -6.95 -16.81
C ALA A 68 6.23 -6.89 -15.51
N GLU A 69 6.73 -7.47 -14.41
CA GLU A 69 6.05 -7.39 -13.10
C GLU A 69 5.95 -5.96 -12.56
N LEU A 70 6.97 -5.13 -12.82
CA LEU A 70 6.97 -3.73 -12.40
C LEU A 70 5.98 -2.89 -13.23
N ASP A 71 5.92 -3.14 -14.54
CA ASP A 71 5.00 -2.43 -15.43
C ASP A 71 3.55 -2.86 -15.22
N GLU A 72 3.29 -4.13 -14.91
CA GLU A 72 1.95 -4.61 -14.54
C GLU A 72 1.47 -3.97 -13.24
N GLU A 73 2.32 -3.93 -12.21
CA GLU A 73 2.00 -3.23 -10.95
C GLU A 73 1.73 -1.74 -11.20
N TRP A 74 2.50 -1.11 -12.07
CA TRP A 74 2.32 0.30 -12.42
C TRP A 74 1.00 0.53 -13.16
N ALA A 75 0.67 -0.33 -14.12
CA ALA A 75 -0.57 -0.26 -14.90
C ALA A 75 -1.82 -0.54 -14.05
N ALA A 76 -1.70 -1.37 -13.01
CA ALA A 76 -2.78 -1.69 -12.09
C ALA A 76 -3.11 -0.56 -11.10
N ARG A 77 -2.29 0.49 -11.02
CA ARG A 77 -2.56 1.60 -10.10
C ARG A 77 -3.85 2.32 -10.52
N PRO A 78 -4.75 2.63 -9.57
CA PRO A 78 -5.95 3.39 -9.89
C PRO A 78 -5.53 4.77 -10.39
N VAL A 79 -6.05 5.14 -11.55
CA VAL A 79 -5.87 6.49 -12.09
C VAL A 79 -6.51 7.46 -11.08
N PRO A 80 -5.79 8.51 -10.64
CA PRO A 80 -6.38 9.53 -9.80
C PRO A 80 -7.66 10.05 -10.45
N LYS A 81 -8.74 10.12 -9.66
CA LYS A 81 -10.01 10.64 -10.17
C LYS A 81 -9.81 12.06 -10.68
N THR A 82 -10.34 12.36 -11.85
CA THR A 82 -10.34 13.75 -12.36
C THR A 82 -11.25 14.62 -11.48
N GLN A 83 -11.07 15.93 -11.53
CA GLN A 83 -11.94 16.85 -10.77
C GLN A 83 -13.42 16.69 -11.16
N ASP A 84 -13.70 16.42 -12.43
CA ASP A 84 -15.06 16.15 -12.91
C ASP A 84 -15.61 14.84 -12.33
N GLN A 85 -14.80 13.79 -12.25
CA GLN A 85 -15.21 12.52 -11.63
C GLN A 85 -15.51 12.68 -10.15
N LEU A 86 -14.70 13.46 -9.43
CA LEU A 86 -14.95 13.79 -8.01
C LEU A 86 -16.26 14.58 -7.85
N ARG A 87 -16.50 15.55 -8.74
CA ARG A 87 -17.73 16.33 -8.75
C ARG A 87 -18.96 15.48 -9.01
N ILE A 88 -18.89 14.56 -9.98
CA ILE A 88 -19.99 13.63 -10.31
C ILE A 88 -20.30 12.75 -9.10
N GLU A 89 -19.29 12.16 -8.47
CA GLU A 89 -19.49 11.31 -7.28
C GLU A 89 -20.11 12.08 -6.10
N GLU A 90 -19.71 13.35 -5.91
CA GLU A 90 -20.31 14.20 -4.89
C GLU A 90 -21.79 14.50 -5.20
N LEU A 91 -22.12 14.81 -6.46
CA LEU A 91 -23.50 15.04 -6.89
C LEU A 91 -24.36 13.77 -6.75
N GLU A 92 -23.83 12.60 -7.11
CA GLU A 92 -24.51 11.32 -6.95
C GLU A 92 -24.79 11.02 -5.47
N ARG A 93 -23.82 11.30 -4.58
CA ARG A 93 -24.02 11.16 -3.13
C ARG A 93 -25.08 12.11 -2.61
N GLN A 94 -25.11 13.36 -3.06
CA GLN A 94 -26.14 14.32 -2.68
C GLN A 94 -27.52 13.89 -3.15
N LEU A 95 -27.64 13.40 -4.40
CA LEU A 95 -28.91 12.92 -4.95
C LEU A 95 -29.43 11.70 -4.18
N ALA A 96 -28.54 10.76 -3.84
CA ALA A 96 -28.89 9.59 -3.04
C ALA A 96 -29.34 9.96 -1.62
N GLN A 97 -28.72 10.97 -1.00
CA GLN A 97 -29.16 11.47 0.29
C GLN A 97 -30.54 12.14 0.18
N GLN A 98 -30.75 12.98 -0.84
CA GLN A 98 -32.04 13.64 -1.05
C GLN A 98 -33.17 12.63 -1.30
N SER A 99 -32.92 11.57 -2.06
CA SER A 99 -33.93 10.54 -2.31
C SER A 99 -34.24 9.71 -1.06
N ALA A 100 -33.22 9.41 -0.25
CA ALA A 100 -33.40 8.75 1.05
C ALA A 100 -34.23 9.63 2.01
N ASP A 101 -33.91 10.92 2.11
CA ASP A 101 -34.63 11.87 2.96
C ASP A 101 -36.09 12.03 2.52
N GLN A 102 -36.35 12.10 1.21
CA GLN A 102 -37.72 12.15 0.67
C GLN A 102 -38.51 10.88 0.96
N THR A 103 -37.86 9.71 0.86
CA THR A 103 -38.49 8.42 1.16
C THR A 103 -38.82 8.31 2.64
N ALA A 104 -37.85 8.61 3.51
CA ALA A 104 -38.04 8.62 4.97
C ALA A 104 -39.14 9.60 5.39
N PHE A 105 -39.21 10.78 4.76
CA PHE A 105 -40.29 11.72 5.01
C PHE A 105 -41.66 11.18 4.58
N MET A 106 -41.77 10.53 3.41
CA MET A 106 -43.02 9.91 2.98
C MET A 106 -43.46 8.78 3.92
N GLU A 107 -42.53 7.95 4.39
CA GLU A 107 -42.81 6.90 5.37
C GLU A 107 -43.34 7.48 6.69
N PHE A 108 -42.69 8.53 7.21
CA PHE A 108 -43.14 9.22 8.42
C PHE A 108 -44.57 9.77 8.28
N ILE A 109 -44.90 10.39 7.14
CA ILE A 109 -46.26 10.91 6.90
C ILE A 109 -47.28 9.76 6.86
N LEU A 110 -46.98 8.65 6.17
CA LEU A 110 -47.86 7.49 6.11
C LEU A 110 -48.08 6.86 7.49
N GLU A 111 -47.04 6.73 8.31
CA GLU A 111 -47.14 6.21 9.68
C GLU A 111 -47.99 7.12 10.58
N SER A 112 -47.79 8.44 10.49
CA SER A 112 -48.55 9.43 11.26
C SER A 112 -50.05 9.50 10.91
N MET A 113 -50.42 9.11 9.68
CA MET A 113 -51.83 9.05 9.24
C MET A 113 -52.48 7.67 9.40
N GLY A 114 -51.69 6.59 9.43
CA GLY A 114 -52.16 5.20 9.52
C GLY A 114 -52.36 4.65 10.93
N GLY A 115 -51.87 5.35 11.96
CA GLY A 115 -52.05 4.98 13.37
C GLY A 115 -53.46 5.31 13.90
N ARG A 116 -54.39 4.36 13.77
CA ARG A 116 -55.60 4.24 14.61
C ARG A 116 -55.63 2.88 15.28
#